data_AF-A0A975RMR4-F1
#
_entry.id   AF-A0A975RMR4-F1
#
_cell.length_a   1.000
_cell.length_b   1.000
_cell.length_c   1.000
_cell.angle_alpha   90.00
_cell.angle_beta   90.00
_cell.angle_gamma   90.00
#
_symmetry.space_group_name_H-M   'P 1'
#
loop_
_entity.id
_entity.type
_entity.pdbx_description
1 polymer ?
#
loop_
_entity_poly.entity_id
_entity_poly.type
_entity_poly.pdbx_seq_one_letter_code
_entity_poly.pdbx_strand_id
1 'polypeptide(L)'
;MAEIVSLEALAELVRPGQSIAIPVEGVSMAATAALIEAGTTDLRIVCVPISGMQADLLIGAGMVGALETSAVSLGEAGAAPRFGAAVRDGAFSLRDSTCPAIFAGLLAAQKGVPFMPIAGIVGSDLLRVRPDWKVIDSPVGEAGKVVVVPAIAPDIALFHAPEADRAGNIRIGRHRELAAMAYAAKRTLVTVERIVDRSLLATEDSAAGVLPSLYVDRIAVAERGAWPLPLWDEYPGDDAEVARYAAMARTEEGFRAYLSGFLGRRRQVA
;
A
#
# COMPACT_ATOMS: atom_id res chain seq x y z
N MET A 1 17.68 5.51 14.02
CA MET A 1 16.74 6.65 14.08
C MET A 1 16.28 6.88 12.66
N ALA A 2 14.97 6.99 12.43
CA ALA A 2 14.45 7.25 11.10
C ALA A 2 15.00 8.59 10.58
N GLU A 3 15.49 8.62 9.35
CA GLU A 3 16.03 9.83 8.75
C GLU A 3 14.91 10.60 8.04
N ILE A 4 14.83 11.90 8.30
CA ILE A 4 13.90 12.79 7.61
C ILE A 4 14.56 13.24 6.30
N VAL A 5 13.91 12.96 5.18
CA VAL A 5 14.44 13.17 3.82
C VAL A 5 13.42 13.92 2.96
N SER A 6 13.85 14.38 1.78
CA SER A 6 12.92 14.88 0.77
C SER A 6 12.07 13.75 0.18
N LEU A 7 10.95 14.11 -0.43
CA LEU A 7 10.08 13.15 -1.10
C LEU A 7 10.79 12.47 -2.29
N GLU A 8 11.62 13.22 -3.01
CA GLU A 8 12.44 12.73 -4.11
C GLU A 8 13.47 11.70 -3.61
N ALA A 9 14.17 12.00 -2.51
CA ALA A 9 15.12 11.06 -1.91
C ALA A 9 14.42 9.79 -1.38
N LEU A 10 13.18 9.91 -0.89
CA LEU A 10 12.37 8.76 -0.52
C LEU A 10 12.02 7.89 -1.75
N ALA A 11 11.63 8.52 -2.87
CA ALA A 11 11.30 7.82 -4.10
C ALA A 11 12.50 7.08 -4.72
N GLU A 12 13.71 7.65 -4.67
CA GLU A 12 14.95 7.05 -5.18
C GLU A 12 15.36 5.74 -4.47
N LEU A 13 14.82 5.49 -3.26
CA LEU A 13 15.09 4.25 -2.53
C LEU A 13 14.35 3.04 -3.10
N VAL A 14 13.33 3.28 -3.93
CA VAL A 14 12.55 2.26 -4.62
C VAL A 14 13.23 1.90 -5.94
N ARG A 15 13.59 0.62 -6.07
CA ARG A 15 14.32 0.10 -7.23
C ARG A 15 13.45 -0.85 -8.07
N PRO A 16 13.74 -0.98 -9.38
CA PRO A 16 13.07 -1.97 -10.22
C PRO A 16 13.15 -3.39 -9.65
N GLY A 17 12.08 -4.17 -9.84
CA GLY A 17 11.94 -5.52 -9.32
C GLY A 17 11.58 -5.62 -7.84
N GLN A 18 11.60 -4.52 -7.08
CA GLN A 18 11.23 -4.55 -5.67
C GLN A 18 9.72 -4.71 -5.47
N SER A 19 9.38 -5.37 -4.37
CA SER A 19 8.01 -5.47 -3.88
C SER A 19 7.66 -4.30 -2.95
N ILE A 20 6.53 -3.65 -3.22
CA ILE A 20 6.03 -2.51 -2.44
C ILE A 20 4.64 -2.85 -1.93
N ALA A 21 4.50 -2.90 -0.60
CA ALA A 21 3.20 -2.94 0.04
C ALA A 21 2.61 -1.54 0.14
N ILE A 22 1.36 -1.40 -0.30
CA ILE A 22 0.58 -0.16 -0.23
C ILE A 22 -0.78 -0.44 0.43
N PRO A 23 -1.26 0.45 1.31
CA PRO A 23 -2.51 0.23 2.02
C PRO A 23 -3.73 0.74 1.23
N VAL A 24 -4.92 0.49 1.76
CA VAL A 24 -6.16 1.15 1.28
C VAL A 24 -6.43 2.49 1.99
N GLU A 25 -6.08 2.60 3.26
CA GLU A 25 -6.16 3.81 4.08
C GLU A 25 -4.75 4.23 4.53
N GLY A 26 -4.49 5.53 4.69
CA GLY A 26 -3.11 6.01 4.89
C GLY A 26 -2.26 5.86 3.62
N VAL A 27 -2.86 6.11 2.46
CA VAL A 27 -2.19 6.05 1.16
C VAL A 27 -1.29 7.26 0.96
N SER A 28 -0.09 7.07 0.42
CA SER A 28 0.79 8.18 0.01
C SER A 28 0.65 8.49 -1.49
N MET A 29 -0.24 9.40 -1.83
CA MET A 29 -0.38 9.92 -3.19
C MET A 29 0.81 10.80 -3.58
N ALA A 30 1.36 11.55 -2.61
CA ALA A 30 2.57 12.34 -2.81
C ALA A 30 3.78 11.47 -3.18
N ALA A 31 4.07 10.41 -2.42
CA ALA A 31 5.18 9.52 -2.76
C ALA A 31 4.91 8.76 -4.06
N THR A 32 3.66 8.38 -4.35
CA THR A 32 3.30 7.79 -5.64
C THR A 32 3.59 8.72 -6.81
N ALA A 33 3.27 10.01 -6.69
CA ALA A 33 3.61 10.99 -7.71
C ALA A 33 5.14 11.12 -7.90
N ALA A 34 5.89 11.20 -6.80
CA ALA A 34 7.36 11.27 -6.86
C ALA A 34 7.98 10.00 -7.47
N LEU A 35 7.43 8.82 -7.19
CA LEU A 35 7.84 7.56 -7.81
C LEU A 35 7.58 7.54 -9.32
N ILE A 36 6.42 8.05 -9.74
CA ILE A 36 6.09 8.16 -11.17
C ILE A 36 7.07 9.12 -11.86
N GLU A 37 7.43 10.24 -11.23
CA GLU A 37 8.41 11.18 -11.78
C GLU A 37 9.83 10.64 -11.81
N ALA A 38 10.22 9.83 -10.82
CA ALA A 38 11.49 9.12 -10.82
C ALA A 38 11.57 8.05 -11.93
N GLY A 39 10.42 7.59 -12.45
CA GLY A 39 10.35 6.68 -13.60
C GLY A 39 10.72 5.23 -13.26
N THR A 40 10.66 4.82 -12.00
CA THR A 40 10.94 3.43 -11.60
C THR A 40 9.85 2.49 -12.13
N THR A 41 10.23 1.48 -12.91
CA THR A 41 9.30 0.48 -13.46
C THR A 41 9.60 -0.93 -12.92
N ASP A 42 8.83 -1.93 -13.37
CA ASP A 42 8.92 -3.33 -12.92
C ASP A 42 8.69 -3.51 -11.41
N LEU A 43 7.70 -2.81 -10.86
CA LEU A 43 7.33 -2.90 -9.45
C LEU A 43 6.41 -4.10 -9.20
N ARG A 44 6.62 -4.77 -8.07
CA ARG A 44 5.70 -5.81 -7.56
C ARG A 44 4.82 -5.22 -6.47
N ILE A 45 3.59 -4.88 -6.79
CA ILE A 45 2.70 -4.22 -5.84
C ILE A 45 1.95 -5.27 -5.00
N VAL A 46 1.99 -5.12 -3.68
CA VAL A 46 1.17 -5.88 -2.74
C VAL A 46 0.16 -4.91 -2.13
N CYS A 47 -1.10 -5.04 -2.52
CA CYS A 47 -2.18 -4.26 -1.92
C CYS A 47 -2.52 -4.84 -0.55
N VAL A 48 -2.71 -3.98 0.46
CA VAL A 48 -3.01 -4.43 1.83
C VAL A 48 -4.39 -3.95 2.29
N PRO A 49 -5.40 -4.83 2.20
CA PRO A 49 -5.48 -5.98 1.26
C PRO A 49 -5.95 -5.57 -0.14
N ILE A 50 -6.61 -4.43 -0.23
CA ILE A 50 -7.11 -3.81 -1.45
C ILE A 50 -6.34 -2.52 -1.69
N SER A 51 -6.51 -1.94 -2.87
CA SER A 51 -6.08 -0.57 -3.13
C SER A 51 -7.12 0.14 -3.98
N GLY A 52 -6.87 1.40 -4.29
CA GLY A 52 -7.73 2.19 -5.16
C GLY A 52 -6.91 3.01 -6.14
N MET A 53 -7.08 4.32 -6.06
CA MET A 53 -6.47 5.26 -7.00
C MET A 53 -4.93 5.15 -7.08
N GLN A 54 -4.27 4.84 -5.95
CA GLN A 54 -2.81 4.68 -5.92
C GLN A 54 -2.32 3.55 -6.83
N ALA A 55 -2.89 2.34 -6.68
CA ALA A 55 -2.55 1.21 -7.53
C ALA A 55 -2.93 1.49 -9.00
N ASP A 56 -4.12 2.06 -9.24
CA ASP A 56 -4.60 2.35 -10.59
C ASP A 56 -3.70 3.35 -11.33
N LEU A 57 -3.17 4.36 -10.64
CA LEU A 57 -2.19 5.31 -11.18
C LEU A 57 -0.86 4.63 -11.53
N LEU A 58 -0.31 3.81 -10.62
CA LEU A 58 0.95 3.09 -10.88
C LEU A 58 0.81 2.12 -12.07
N ILE A 59 -0.34 1.45 -12.18
CA ILE A 59 -0.66 0.57 -13.31
C ILE A 59 -0.75 1.38 -14.60
N GLY A 60 -1.54 2.46 -14.64
CA GLY A 60 -1.68 3.28 -15.83
C GLY A 60 -0.37 3.96 -16.26
N ALA A 61 0.51 4.27 -15.31
CA ALA A 61 1.84 4.80 -15.58
C ALA A 61 2.79 3.76 -16.21
N GLY A 62 2.41 2.47 -16.23
CA GLY A 62 3.22 1.38 -16.78
C GLY A 62 4.34 0.92 -15.84
N MET A 63 4.19 1.14 -14.53
CA MET A 63 5.24 0.86 -13.55
C MET A 63 5.13 -0.54 -12.92
N VAL A 64 3.99 -1.22 -13.09
CA VAL A 64 3.69 -2.47 -12.38
C VAL A 64 4.02 -3.69 -13.24
N GLY A 65 4.92 -4.55 -12.77
CA GLY A 65 5.22 -5.85 -13.39
C GLY A 65 4.46 -7.02 -12.75
N ALA A 66 4.10 -6.91 -11.48
CA ALA A 66 3.22 -7.87 -10.79
C ALA A 66 2.34 -7.17 -9.75
N LEU A 67 1.15 -7.72 -9.51
CA LEU A 67 0.20 -7.22 -8.52
C LEU A 67 -0.38 -8.39 -7.71
N GLU A 68 -0.34 -8.31 -6.39
CA GLU A 68 -1.07 -9.20 -5.49
C GLU A 68 -2.11 -8.38 -4.70
N THR A 69 -3.38 -8.73 -4.84
CA THR A 69 -4.50 -7.95 -4.27
C THR A 69 -5.77 -8.79 -4.16
N SER A 70 -6.72 -8.36 -3.32
CA SER A 70 -8.10 -8.87 -3.36
C SER A 70 -9.07 -7.99 -4.14
N ALA A 71 -8.75 -6.71 -4.39
CA ALA A 71 -9.52 -5.80 -5.24
C ALA A 71 -8.76 -4.50 -5.49
N VAL A 72 -9.03 -3.88 -6.64
CA VAL A 72 -8.71 -2.47 -6.90
C VAL A 72 -10.00 -1.72 -7.25
N SER A 73 -10.38 -0.74 -6.43
CA SER A 73 -11.65 0.00 -6.57
C SER A 73 -11.47 1.47 -6.24
N LEU A 74 -12.22 2.35 -6.90
CA LEU A 74 -12.25 3.78 -6.63
C LEU A 74 -13.42 4.17 -5.70
N GLY A 75 -13.93 3.21 -4.92
CA GLY A 75 -15.07 3.42 -4.02
C GLY A 75 -16.32 3.79 -4.81
N GLU A 76 -16.97 4.88 -4.42
CA GLU A 76 -18.19 5.38 -5.06
C GLU A 76 -17.98 5.84 -6.52
N ALA A 77 -16.74 6.13 -6.93
CA ALA A 77 -16.42 6.43 -8.33
C ALA A 77 -16.39 5.18 -9.23
N GLY A 78 -16.53 3.99 -8.66
CA GLY A 78 -16.68 2.72 -9.36
C GLY A 78 -15.38 1.95 -9.57
N ALA A 79 -15.35 1.13 -10.62
CA ALA A 79 -14.21 0.27 -10.93
C ALA A 79 -12.96 1.09 -11.34
N ALA A 80 -11.79 0.54 -11.03
CA ALA A 80 -10.48 1.10 -11.38
C ALA A 80 -10.17 0.89 -12.88
N PRO A 81 -10.22 1.94 -13.73
CA PRO A 81 -10.20 1.77 -15.19
C PRO A 81 -8.87 1.24 -15.74
N ARG A 82 -7.73 1.68 -15.19
CA ARG A 82 -6.40 1.25 -15.68
C ARG A 82 -6.11 -0.19 -15.27
N PHE A 83 -6.46 -0.57 -14.04
CA PHE A 83 -6.43 -1.95 -13.56
C PHE A 83 -7.26 -2.87 -14.46
N GLY A 84 -8.51 -2.51 -14.73
CA GLY A 84 -9.39 -3.31 -15.59
C GLY A 84 -8.85 -3.47 -17.01
N ALA A 85 -8.26 -2.43 -17.60
CA ALA A 85 -7.62 -2.51 -18.91
C ALA A 85 -6.38 -3.41 -18.88
N ALA A 86 -5.46 -3.17 -17.94
CA ALA A 86 -4.22 -3.90 -17.81
C ALA A 86 -4.42 -5.41 -17.53
N VAL A 87 -5.46 -5.79 -16.78
CA VAL A 87 -5.82 -7.21 -16.57
C VAL A 87 -6.29 -7.86 -17.87
N ARG A 88 -7.11 -7.17 -18.68
CA ARG A 88 -7.56 -7.70 -19.98
C ARG A 88 -6.41 -7.86 -20.98
N ASP A 89 -5.47 -6.92 -20.95
CA ASP A 89 -4.34 -6.88 -21.87
C ASP A 89 -3.16 -7.75 -21.41
N GLY A 90 -3.23 -8.33 -20.20
CA GLY A 90 -2.16 -9.15 -19.62
C GLY A 90 -0.89 -8.35 -19.34
N ALA A 91 -1.01 -7.06 -19.00
CA ALA A 91 0.12 -6.14 -18.87
C ALA A 91 1.03 -6.42 -17.67
N PHE A 92 0.54 -7.17 -16.67
CA PHE A 92 1.31 -7.58 -15.49
C PHE A 92 0.86 -8.96 -14.99
N SER A 93 1.69 -9.59 -14.16
CA SER A 93 1.31 -10.83 -13.47
C SER A 93 0.37 -10.54 -12.29
N LEU A 94 -0.91 -10.94 -12.40
CA LEU A 94 -1.89 -10.82 -11.31
C LEU A 94 -1.87 -12.07 -10.41
N ARG A 95 -1.71 -11.87 -9.10
CA ARG A 95 -1.90 -12.88 -8.06
C ARG A 95 -3.16 -12.55 -7.27
N ASP A 96 -4.25 -13.21 -7.63
CA ASP A 96 -5.53 -13.01 -6.95
C ASP A 96 -5.45 -13.53 -5.49
N SER A 97 -6.12 -12.85 -4.58
CA SER A 97 -6.06 -13.15 -3.15
C SER A 97 -7.34 -12.73 -2.43
N THR A 98 -7.46 -13.06 -1.15
CA THR A 98 -8.50 -12.50 -0.28
C THR A 98 -7.88 -11.62 0.78
N CYS A 99 -8.69 -10.72 1.35
CA CYS A 99 -8.25 -9.88 2.47
C CYS A 99 -7.57 -10.67 3.59
N PRO A 100 -8.16 -11.77 4.11
CA PRO A 100 -7.51 -12.54 5.18
C PRO A 100 -6.28 -13.32 4.71
N ALA A 101 -6.16 -13.72 3.43
CA ALA A 101 -4.92 -14.32 2.91
C ALA A 101 -3.76 -13.33 2.90
N ILE A 102 -3.97 -12.09 2.44
CA ILE A 102 -2.91 -11.07 2.46
C ILE A 102 -2.41 -10.86 3.88
N PHE A 103 -3.33 -10.68 4.84
CA PHE A 103 -2.94 -10.51 6.24
C PHE A 103 -2.26 -11.75 6.82
N ALA A 104 -2.71 -12.97 6.49
CA ALA A 104 -2.04 -14.19 6.91
C ALA A 104 -0.60 -14.26 6.37
N GLY A 105 -0.37 -13.90 5.11
CA GLY A 105 0.96 -13.83 4.51
C GLY A 105 1.86 -12.80 5.18
N LEU A 106 1.35 -11.60 5.48
CA LEU A 106 2.10 -10.57 6.22
C LEU A 106 2.44 -11.06 7.64
N LEU A 107 1.48 -11.66 8.34
CA LEU A 107 1.69 -12.23 9.68
C LEU A 107 2.73 -13.34 9.67
N ALA A 108 2.76 -14.18 8.63
CA ALA A 108 3.79 -15.20 8.47
C ALA A 108 5.18 -14.58 8.40
N ALA A 109 5.35 -13.52 7.57
CA ALA A 109 6.61 -12.78 7.47
C ALA A 109 7.03 -12.15 8.80
N GLN A 110 6.09 -11.49 9.51
CA GLN A 110 6.36 -10.88 10.82
C GLN A 110 6.84 -11.89 11.87
N LYS A 111 6.31 -13.11 11.82
CA LYS A 111 6.68 -14.19 12.75
C LYS A 111 7.92 -14.97 12.30
N GLY A 112 8.49 -14.65 11.14
CA GLY A 112 9.63 -15.37 10.58
C GLY A 112 9.30 -16.83 10.21
N VAL A 113 8.03 -17.12 9.92
CA VAL A 113 7.57 -18.46 9.53
C VAL A 113 7.27 -18.50 8.03
N PRO A 114 7.42 -19.66 7.36
CA PRO A 114 7.26 -19.74 5.91
C PRO A 114 5.82 -19.58 5.43
N PHE A 115 4.81 -19.80 6.28
CA PHE A 115 3.40 -19.71 5.93
C PHE A 115 2.51 -19.52 7.16
N MET A 116 1.27 -19.10 6.95
CA MET A 116 0.18 -19.15 7.94
C MET A 116 -1.02 -19.93 7.39
N PRO A 117 -1.71 -20.74 8.22
CA PRO A 117 -2.89 -21.49 7.80
C PRO A 117 -4.16 -20.63 7.81
N ILE A 118 -5.07 -20.88 6.87
CA ILE A 118 -6.41 -20.29 6.82
C ILE A 118 -7.45 -21.30 6.34
N ALA A 119 -8.48 -21.54 7.15
CA ALA A 119 -9.56 -22.47 6.81
C ALA A 119 -10.53 -21.89 5.76
N GLY A 120 -10.84 -20.59 5.84
CA GLY A 120 -11.90 -19.94 5.05
C GLY A 120 -11.68 -19.87 3.53
N ILE A 121 -10.54 -20.33 3.02
CA ILE A 121 -10.23 -20.35 1.58
C ILE A 121 -10.48 -21.75 0.97
N VAL A 122 -10.59 -22.79 1.80
CA VAL A 122 -10.83 -24.15 1.31
C VAL A 122 -12.12 -24.19 0.47
N GLY A 123 -12.01 -24.75 -0.74
CA GLY A 123 -13.14 -24.85 -1.69
C GLY A 123 -13.34 -23.62 -2.58
N SER A 124 -12.58 -22.54 -2.39
CA SER A 124 -12.57 -21.39 -3.30
C SER A 124 -11.89 -21.71 -4.64
N ASP A 125 -12.36 -21.09 -5.72
CA ASP A 125 -11.67 -21.10 -7.02
C ASP A 125 -10.27 -20.45 -6.97
N LEU A 126 -9.94 -19.68 -5.91
CA LEU A 126 -8.59 -19.14 -5.72
C LEU A 126 -7.52 -20.23 -5.73
N LEU A 127 -7.82 -21.43 -5.25
CA LEU A 127 -6.90 -22.57 -5.26
C LEU A 127 -6.50 -23.01 -6.68
N ARG A 128 -7.29 -22.65 -7.70
CA ARG A 128 -6.98 -22.95 -9.11
C ARG A 128 -6.00 -21.94 -9.71
N VAL A 129 -5.97 -20.71 -9.19
CA VAL A 129 -5.13 -19.61 -9.67
C VAL A 129 -3.97 -19.29 -8.72
N ARG A 130 -3.89 -19.99 -7.57
CA ARG A 130 -2.82 -19.90 -6.57
C ARG A 130 -2.11 -21.24 -6.39
N PRO A 131 -1.29 -21.68 -7.37
CA PRO A 131 -0.54 -22.94 -7.26
C PRO A 131 0.51 -22.92 -6.13
N ASP A 132 0.85 -21.73 -5.63
CA ASP A 132 1.68 -21.52 -4.45
C ASP A 132 0.97 -21.82 -3.13
N TRP A 133 -0.36 -21.94 -3.13
CA TRP A 133 -1.15 -22.32 -1.96
C TRP A 133 -1.39 -23.83 -1.96
N LYS A 134 -1.35 -24.43 -0.77
CA LYS A 134 -1.62 -25.87 -0.60
C LYS A 134 -2.70 -26.09 0.44
N VAL A 135 -3.59 -27.04 0.17
CA VAL A 135 -4.53 -27.53 1.17
C VAL A 135 -3.88 -28.67 1.93
N ILE A 136 -3.85 -28.58 3.25
CA ILE A 136 -3.38 -29.65 4.14
C ILE A 136 -4.47 -29.99 5.15
N ASP A 137 -4.42 -31.19 5.72
CA ASP A 137 -5.17 -31.52 6.92
C ASP A 137 -4.52 -30.82 8.12
N SER A 138 -5.34 -30.33 9.05
CA SER A 138 -4.86 -29.64 10.25
C SER A 138 -3.98 -30.59 11.06
N PRO A 139 -2.71 -30.25 11.33
CA PRO A 139 -1.81 -31.13 12.07
C PRO A 139 -2.09 -31.13 13.59
N VAL A 140 -2.92 -30.19 14.07
CA VAL A 140 -3.26 -29.98 15.48
C VAL A 140 -4.70 -29.49 15.62
N GLY A 141 -5.29 -29.63 16.80
CA GLY A 141 -6.67 -29.17 17.06
C GLY A 141 -7.72 -30.09 16.43
N GLU A 142 -8.89 -29.52 16.12
CA GLU A 142 -9.98 -30.26 15.49
C GLU A 142 -9.62 -30.70 14.07
N ALA A 143 -10.12 -31.87 13.67
CA ALA A 143 -9.94 -32.37 12.32
C ALA A 143 -10.59 -31.41 11.31
N GLY A 144 -9.83 -30.98 10.31
CA GLY A 144 -10.28 -30.04 9.30
C GLY A 144 -9.20 -29.76 8.27
N LYS A 145 -9.57 -29.09 7.17
CA LYS A 145 -8.61 -28.67 6.14
C LYS A 145 -8.29 -27.20 6.28
N VAL A 146 -7.03 -26.85 6.03
CA VAL A 146 -6.56 -25.46 5.98
C VAL A 146 -5.75 -25.23 4.71
N VAL A 147 -5.81 -24.00 4.21
CA VAL A 147 -4.92 -23.53 3.15
C VAL A 147 -3.68 -22.94 3.80
N VAL A 148 -2.49 -23.34 3.37
CA VAL A 148 -1.24 -22.68 3.78
C VAL A 148 -0.93 -21.52 2.84
N VAL A 149 -0.95 -20.32 3.38
CA VAL A 149 -0.62 -19.08 2.64
C VAL A 149 0.85 -18.74 2.89
N PRO A 150 1.69 -18.70 1.84
CA PRO A 150 3.10 -18.34 1.98
C PRO A 150 3.30 -16.96 2.59
N ALA A 151 4.45 -16.76 3.24
CA ALA A 151 4.84 -15.46 3.75
C ALA A 151 4.92 -14.40 2.64
N ILE A 152 4.34 -13.24 2.92
CA ILE A 152 4.41 -12.03 2.10
C ILE A 152 5.35 -11.09 2.84
N ALA A 153 6.59 -10.98 2.37
CA ALA A 153 7.65 -10.15 2.95
C ALA A 153 8.06 -9.06 1.95
N PRO A 154 7.37 -7.91 1.93
CA PRO A 154 7.66 -6.83 0.99
C PRO A 154 9.08 -6.29 1.16
N ASP A 155 9.68 -5.80 0.08
CA ASP A 155 10.93 -5.06 0.19
C ASP A 155 10.71 -3.69 0.82
N ILE A 156 9.54 -3.09 0.57
CA ILE A 156 9.15 -1.77 1.02
C ILE A 156 7.70 -1.76 1.50
N ALA A 157 7.42 -1.20 2.67
CA ALA A 157 6.11 -0.69 3.03
C ALA A 157 6.07 0.82 2.77
N LEU A 158 5.10 1.29 1.99
CA LEU A 158 4.92 2.72 1.66
C LEU A 158 3.54 3.18 2.10
N PHE A 159 3.50 4.14 3.03
CA PHE A 159 2.24 4.72 3.50
C PHE A 159 2.38 6.18 3.92
N HIS A 160 1.24 6.80 4.19
CA HIS A 160 1.08 8.16 4.67
C HIS A 160 0.41 8.17 6.04
N ALA A 161 0.85 9.08 6.91
CA ALA A 161 0.34 9.19 8.26
C ALA A 161 0.23 10.66 8.71
N PRO A 162 -0.63 10.98 9.69
CA PRO A 162 -0.78 12.34 10.16
C PRO A 162 0.50 13.03 10.67
N GLU A 163 1.33 12.35 11.46
CA GLU A 163 2.49 13.00 12.06
C GLU A 163 3.57 12.01 12.47
N ALA A 164 4.79 12.52 12.54
CA ALA A 164 5.91 11.86 13.21
C ALA A 164 6.49 12.75 14.30
N ASP A 165 7.06 12.18 15.36
CA ASP A 165 7.91 12.95 16.28
C ASP A 165 9.37 13.03 15.81
N ARG A 166 10.17 13.84 16.51
CA ARG A 166 11.62 13.97 16.27
C ARG A 166 12.42 12.68 16.47
N ALA A 167 11.88 11.70 17.19
CA ALA A 167 12.51 10.39 17.33
C ALA A 167 12.20 9.45 16.16
N GLY A 168 11.29 9.84 15.27
CA GLY A 168 10.87 9.07 14.10
C GLY A 168 9.74 8.09 14.37
N ASN A 169 9.03 8.22 15.50
CA ASN A 169 7.82 7.45 15.74
C ASN A 169 6.67 8.05 14.93
N ILE A 170 5.74 7.21 14.46
CA ILE A 170 4.66 7.64 13.57
C ILE A 170 3.31 7.42 14.25
N ARG A 171 2.42 8.41 14.24
CA ARG A 171 1.02 8.23 14.66
C ARG A 171 0.25 7.53 13.54
N ILE A 172 -0.09 6.26 13.74
CA ILE A 172 -0.92 5.46 12.82
C ILE A 172 -2.35 5.23 13.34
N GLY A 173 -2.64 5.60 14.60
CA GLY A 173 -3.99 5.55 15.16
C GLY A 173 -4.61 4.14 15.11
N ARG A 174 -5.79 4.03 14.49
CA ARG A 174 -6.53 2.76 14.36
C ARG A 174 -6.08 1.88 13.18
N HIS A 175 -5.22 2.40 12.30
CA HIS A 175 -4.81 1.74 11.04
C HIS A 175 -3.73 0.68 11.29
N ARG A 176 -4.12 -0.45 11.89
CA ARG A 176 -3.19 -1.52 12.30
C ARG A 176 -2.61 -2.30 11.13
N GLU A 177 -3.23 -2.23 9.97
CA GLU A 177 -2.69 -2.68 8.69
C GLU A 177 -1.36 -2.00 8.34
N LEU A 178 -1.17 -0.72 8.70
CA LEU A 178 0.10 -0.01 8.48
C LEU A 178 1.23 -0.60 9.32
N ALA A 179 0.94 -0.94 10.59
CA ALA A 179 1.88 -1.67 11.44
C ALA A 179 2.16 -3.07 10.87
N ALA A 180 1.12 -3.78 10.41
CA ALA A 180 1.30 -5.11 9.85
C ALA A 180 2.20 -5.12 8.60
N MET A 181 2.08 -4.09 7.76
CA MET A 181 2.97 -3.85 6.62
C MET A 181 4.40 -3.54 7.07
N ALA A 182 4.57 -2.59 7.98
CA ALA A 182 5.88 -2.16 8.47
C ALA A 182 6.65 -3.31 9.14
N TYR A 183 5.95 -4.17 9.89
CA TYR A 183 6.56 -5.32 10.56
C TYR A 183 6.94 -6.45 9.60
N ALA A 184 6.26 -6.56 8.45
CA ALA A 184 6.53 -7.59 7.44
C ALA A 184 7.58 -7.15 6.41
N ALA A 185 7.72 -5.84 6.19
CA ALA A 185 8.60 -5.30 5.17
C ALA A 185 10.06 -5.22 5.63
N LYS A 186 10.99 -5.27 4.67
CA LYS A 186 12.42 -5.06 4.94
C LYS A 186 12.75 -3.60 5.25
N ARG A 187 12.00 -2.67 4.65
CA ARG A 187 12.12 -1.22 4.85
C ARG A 187 10.75 -0.57 4.89
N THR A 188 10.61 0.47 5.68
CA THR A 188 9.37 1.27 5.77
C THR A 188 9.66 2.72 5.42
N LEU A 189 8.99 3.19 4.36
CA LEU A 189 9.06 4.57 3.88
C LEU A 189 7.72 5.25 4.21
N VAL A 190 7.78 6.34 4.96
CA VAL A 190 6.57 7.01 5.45
C VAL A 190 6.56 8.45 4.95
N THR A 191 5.42 8.89 4.46
CA THR A 191 5.16 10.33 4.31
C THR A 191 4.27 10.79 5.46
N VAL A 192 4.49 12.02 5.94
CA VAL A 192 3.65 12.59 7.00
C VAL A 192 3.23 14.01 6.70
N GLU A 193 2.10 14.45 7.24
CA GLU A 193 1.66 15.84 7.12
C GLU A 193 2.61 16.79 7.87
N ARG A 194 3.16 16.35 9.02
CA ARG A 194 4.04 17.18 9.85
C ARG A 194 4.96 16.39 10.78
N ILE A 195 6.02 17.07 11.22
CA ILE A 195 6.88 16.62 12.31
C ILE A 195 6.56 17.43 13.56
N VAL A 196 6.41 16.76 14.71
CA VAL A 196 6.03 17.38 15.97
C VAL A 196 7.17 17.28 16.99
N ASP A 197 7.31 18.31 17.85
CA ASP A 197 8.36 18.33 18.86
C ASP A 197 8.00 17.53 20.12
N ARG A 198 6.71 17.29 20.36
CA ARG A 198 6.27 16.43 21.46
C ARG A 198 6.58 14.97 21.15
N SER A 199 6.96 14.20 22.16
CA SER A 199 7.08 12.74 22.04
C SER A 199 5.69 12.13 21.86
N LEU A 200 5.52 11.30 20.83
CA LEU A 200 4.29 10.51 20.66
C LEU A 200 4.19 9.36 21.67
N LEU A 201 5.28 9.08 22.39
CA LEU A 201 5.34 8.05 23.44
C LEU A 201 5.31 8.66 24.85
N ALA A 202 4.86 9.91 25.00
CA ALA A 202 4.89 10.62 26.28
C ALA A 202 3.90 10.04 27.32
N THR A 203 2.74 9.57 26.86
CA THR A 203 1.69 8.94 27.70
C THR A 203 1.11 7.71 27.00
N GLU A 204 0.50 6.80 27.76
CA GLU A 204 -0.19 5.61 27.21
C GLU A 204 -1.25 5.99 26.16
N ASP A 205 -2.02 7.06 26.41
CA ASP A 205 -3.03 7.55 25.47
C ASP A 205 -2.41 7.97 24.13
N SER A 206 -1.30 8.71 24.17
CA SER A 206 -0.58 9.11 22.95
C SER A 206 0.10 7.92 22.26
N ALA A 207 0.61 6.95 23.04
CA ALA A 207 1.38 5.82 22.56
C ALA A 207 0.52 4.71 21.93
N ALA A 208 -0.77 4.61 22.32
CA ALA A 208 -1.65 3.53 21.89
C ALA A 208 -1.74 3.35 20.36
N GLY A 209 -1.57 4.43 19.60
CA GLY A 209 -1.64 4.48 18.13
C GLY A 209 -0.31 4.68 17.43
N VAL A 210 0.83 4.39 18.08
CA VAL A 210 2.14 4.75 17.54
C VAL A 210 2.85 3.53 16.94
N LEU A 211 3.36 3.70 15.72
CA LEU A 211 4.39 2.82 15.15
C LEU A 211 5.76 3.30 15.64
N PRO A 212 6.51 2.48 16.39
CA PRO A 212 7.83 2.87 16.87
C PRO A 212 8.82 3.10 15.74
N SER A 213 9.72 4.06 15.92
CA SER A 213 10.81 4.39 14.99
C SER A 213 11.72 3.21 14.63
N LEU A 214 11.73 2.14 15.43
CA LEU A 214 12.44 0.90 15.14
C LEU A 214 12.03 0.27 13.80
N TYR A 215 10.79 0.48 13.38
CA TYR A 215 10.23 -0.08 12.15
C TYR A 215 10.19 0.92 10.99
N VAL A 216 10.84 2.08 11.13
CA VAL A 216 10.76 3.19 10.18
C VAL A 216 12.14 3.57 9.68
N ASP A 217 12.34 3.49 8.37
CA ASP A 217 13.63 3.79 7.74
C ASP A 217 13.73 5.26 7.34
N ARG A 218 12.69 5.78 6.68
CA ARG A 218 12.69 7.14 6.13
C ARG A 218 11.34 7.81 6.29
N ILE A 219 11.39 9.11 6.56
CA ILE A 219 10.22 9.96 6.72
C ILE A 219 10.35 11.15 5.76
N ALA A 220 9.32 11.45 4.99
CA ALA A 220 9.25 12.70 4.22
C ALA A 220 8.01 13.49 4.63
N VAL A 221 8.14 14.80 4.80
CA VAL A 221 6.98 15.68 5.03
C VAL A 221 6.32 15.95 3.70
N ALA A 222 5.01 15.70 3.62
CA ALA A 222 4.18 15.96 2.46
C ALA A 222 2.79 16.39 2.95
N GLU A 223 2.57 17.70 3.03
CA GLU A 223 1.27 18.27 3.38
C GLU A 223 0.23 17.89 2.31
N ARG A 224 -0.94 17.46 2.77
CA ARG A 224 -2.00 16.83 1.97
C ARG A 224 -1.51 15.63 1.17
N GLY A 225 -0.61 14.83 1.76
CA GLY A 225 0.11 13.76 1.08
C GLY A 225 -0.77 12.59 0.62
N ALA A 226 -1.96 12.43 1.18
CA ALA A 226 -2.96 11.45 0.76
C ALA A 226 -3.94 11.99 -0.30
N TRP A 227 -4.02 13.31 -0.52
CA TRP A 227 -4.98 13.90 -1.47
C TRP A 227 -4.80 13.31 -2.88
N PRO A 228 -5.88 12.95 -3.59
CA PRO A 228 -7.29 13.26 -3.31
C PRO A 228 -8.02 12.30 -2.37
N LEU A 229 -7.34 11.29 -1.83
CA LEU A 229 -7.92 10.37 -0.85
C LEU A 229 -7.97 11.02 0.54
N PRO A 230 -8.91 10.57 1.42
CA PRO A 230 -9.00 11.10 2.77
C PRO A 230 -7.79 10.73 3.62
N LEU A 231 -7.50 11.57 4.61
CA LEU A 231 -6.64 11.21 5.74
C LEU A 231 -7.46 11.37 7.02
N TRP A 232 -7.62 10.26 7.74
CA TRP A 232 -8.47 10.21 8.92
C TRP A 232 -8.07 11.27 9.96
N ASP A 233 -9.06 12.00 10.47
CA ASP A 233 -8.90 13.06 11.49
C ASP A 233 -8.04 14.26 11.04
N GLU A 234 -7.75 14.37 9.74
CA GLU A 234 -6.93 15.44 9.17
C GLU A 234 -7.67 16.18 8.04
N TYR A 235 -8.19 15.46 7.04
CA TYR A 235 -9.02 16.03 5.98
C TYR A 235 -9.89 15.00 5.26
N PRO A 236 -11.08 15.40 4.74
CA PRO A 236 -11.93 14.53 3.93
C PRO A 236 -11.32 14.27 2.54
N GLY A 237 -11.85 13.26 1.86
CA GLY A 237 -11.53 12.98 0.46
C GLY A 237 -12.11 14.05 -0.48
N ASP A 238 -11.46 14.22 -1.63
CA ASP A 238 -11.93 15.06 -2.72
C ASP A 238 -12.64 14.17 -3.75
N ASP A 239 -13.90 13.83 -3.46
CA ASP A 239 -14.69 12.89 -4.28
C ASP A 239 -14.87 13.39 -5.72
N ALA A 240 -14.91 14.72 -5.92
CA ALA A 240 -14.99 15.32 -7.24
C ALA A 240 -13.71 15.05 -8.06
N GLU A 241 -12.54 15.14 -7.41
CA GLU A 241 -11.27 14.81 -8.05
C GLU A 241 -11.12 13.31 -8.32
N VAL A 242 -11.57 12.43 -7.40
CA VAL A 242 -11.58 10.98 -7.64
C VAL A 242 -12.52 10.62 -8.79
N ALA A 243 -13.70 11.26 -8.88
CA ALA A 243 -14.62 11.09 -10.00
C ALA A 243 -14.02 11.62 -11.32
N ARG A 244 -13.31 12.75 -11.28
CA ARG A 244 -12.59 13.30 -12.45
C ARG A 244 -11.52 12.32 -12.94
N TYR A 245 -10.74 11.75 -12.02
CA TYR A 245 -9.79 10.69 -12.34
C TYR A 245 -10.48 9.49 -12.99
N ALA A 246 -11.52 8.94 -12.35
CA ALA A 246 -12.26 7.78 -12.84
C ALA A 246 -12.84 7.99 -14.24
N ALA A 247 -13.28 9.21 -14.58
CA ALA A 247 -13.77 9.55 -15.91
C ALA A 247 -12.64 9.63 -16.96
N MET A 248 -11.56 10.36 -16.65
CA MET A 248 -10.45 10.57 -17.57
C MET A 248 -9.65 9.29 -17.80
N ALA A 249 -9.47 8.47 -16.75
CA ALA A 249 -8.70 7.23 -16.82
C ALA A 249 -9.39 6.12 -17.63
N ARG A 250 -10.55 6.35 -18.26
CA ARG A 250 -11.21 5.34 -19.12
C ARG A 250 -10.49 5.13 -20.45
N THR A 251 -9.78 6.13 -20.96
CA THR A 251 -8.95 6.02 -22.17
C THR A 251 -7.48 6.26 -21.85
N GLU A 252 -6.59 5.79 -22.71
CA GLU A 252 -5.15 6.01 -22.53
C GLU A 252 -4.81 7.50 -22.64
N GLU A 253 -5.37 8.20 -23.64
CA GLU A 253 -5.16 9.64 -23.83
C GLU A 253 -5.67 10.45 -22.62
N GLY A 254 -6.85 10.09 -22.11
CA GLY A 254 -7.44 10.74 -20.95
C GLY A 254 -6.63 10.49 -19.68
N PHE A 255 -6.14 9.26 -19.48
CA PHE A 255 -5.24 8.95 -18.37
C PHE A 255 -3.95 9.76 -18.44
N ARG A 256 -3.29 9.84 -19.61
CA ARG A 256 -2.04 10.60 -19.77
C ARG A 256 -2.25 12.09 -19.50
N ALA A 257 -3.36 12.66 -19.96
CA ALA A 257 -3.74 14.03 -19.67
C ALA A 257 -3.99 14.26 -18.17
N TYR A 258 -4.69 13.34 -17.51
CA TYR A 258 -4.89 13.39 -16.06
C TYR A 258 -3.55 13.35 -15.32
N LEU A 259 -2.69 12.39 -15.64
CA LEU A 259 -1.43 12.15 -14.96
C LEU A 259 -0.52 13.38 -15.08
N SER A 260 -0.40 13.96 -16.28
CA SER A 260 0.38 15.19 -16.47
C SER A 260 -0.13 16.34 -15.60
N GLY A 261 -1.46 16.51 -15.48
CA GLY A 261 -2.05 17.54 -14.62
C GLY A 261 -1.86 17.28 -13.13
N PHE A 262 -1.98 16.01 -12.71
CA PHE A 262 -1.79 15.57 -11.33
C PHE A 262 -0.35 15.81 -10.86
N LEU A 263 0.65 15.40 -11.67
CA LEU A 263 2.06 15.65 -11.38
C LEU A 263 2.40 17.16 -11.42
N GLY A 264 1.80 17.90 -12.36
CA GLY A 264 1.95 19.36 -12.44
C GLY A 264 1.43 20.09 -11.20
N ARG A 265 0.28 19.67 -10.65
CA ARG A 265 -0.28 20.25 -9.42
C ARG A 265 0.63 20.00 -8.22
N ARG A 266 1.22 18.80 -8.09
CA ARG A 266 2.16 18.49 -7.00
C ARG A 266 3.32 19.49 -6.94
N ARG A 267 3.95 19.79 -8.07
CA ARG A 267 5.09 20.72 -8.15
C ARG A 267 4.77 22.16 -7.76
N GLN A 268 3.49 22.54 -7.76
CA GLN A 268 3.05 23.88 -7.36
C GLN A 268 2.76 23.99 -5.86
N VAL A 269 2.61 22.84 -5.17
CA VAL A 269 2.23 22.74 -3.76
C VAL A 269 3.39 22.23 -2.89
N ALA A 270 4.37 21.51 -3.48
CA ALA A 270 5.64 21.11 -2.86
C ALA A 270 6.64 22.27 -2.82
#